data_AF-A0A918IVD8-F1
#
_entry.id   AF-A0A918IVD8-F1
#
_cell.length_a   1.000
_cell.length_b   1.000
_cell.length_c   1.000
_cell.angle_alpha   90.00
_cell.angle_beta   90.00
_cell.angle_gamma   90.00
#
_symmetry.space_group_name_H-M   'P 1'
#
loop_
_entity.id
_entity.type
_entity.pdbx_description
1 polymer ?
#
loop_
_entity_poly.entity_id
_entity_poly.type
_entity_poly.pdbx_seq_one_letter_code
_entity_poly.pdbx_strand_id
1 'polypeptide(L)'
;MEYELARRLVPDEMWAVAEPLLPGFTGRRQGGGTAPLNDRRTFTAVVYVLTSGCTWRQLPPWFGVSAATAHRRFAAWTRTSLWIRLEAAAAGHADEPWINVVVTAALRRAAAWAAPGPS
;
A
#
# COMPACT_ATOMS: atom_id res chain seq x y z
N MET A 1 -11.05 16.06 -5.15
CA MET A 1 -10.34 15.35 -6.25
C MET A 1 -9.33 14.34 -5.71
N GLU A 2 -8.44 14.72 -4.77
CA GLU A 2 -7.53 13.79 -4.05
C GLU A 2 -8.28 12.63 -3.35
N TYR A 3 -9.39 12.94 -2.69
CA TYR A 3 -10.18 11.96 -1.92
C TYR A 3 -10.92 10.94 -2.81
N GLU A 4 -11.38 11.35 -3.99
CA GLU A 4 -12.05 10.48 -4.96
C GLU A 4 -11.10 9.43 -5.52
N LEU A 5 -9.90 9.83 -5.94
CA LEU A 5 -8.93 8.86 -6.43
C LEU A 5 -8.44 7.94 -5.31
N ALA A 6 -8.25 8.47 -4.09
CA ALA A 6 -7.90 7.67 -2.94
C ALA A 6 -8.98 6.62 -2.61
N ARG A 7 -10.27 7.01 -2.64
CA ARG A 7 -11.41 6.09 -2.48
C ARG A 7 -11.57 5.11 -3.64
N ARG A 8 -11.09 5.42 -4.85
CA ARG A 8 -11.14 4.48 -5.99
C ARG A 8 -9.99 3.47 -5.98
N LEU A 9 -8.81 3.89 -5.51
CA LEU A 9 -7.63 3.03 -5.41
C LEU A 9 -7.64 2.18 -4.14
N VAL A 10 -8.08 2.77 -3.03
CA VAL A 10 -8.23 2.13 -1.73
C VAL A 10 -9.58 2.57 -1.12
N PRO A 11 -10.69 1.97 -1.58
CA PRO A 11 -11.99 2.06 -0.91
C PRO A 11 -11.91 1.69 0.58
N ASP A 12 -12.93 2.12 1.32
CA ASP A 12 -12.97 2.02 2.78
C ASP A 12 -12.91 0.55 3.24
N GLU A 13 -13.46 -0.35 2.44
CA GLU A 13 -13.55 -1.80 2.66
C GLU A 13 -12.18 -2.48 2.60
N MET A 14 -11.39 -2.22 1.55
CA MET A 14 -9.98 -2.68 1.52
C MET A 14 -9.16 -2.01 2.59
N TRP A 15 -9.41 -0.74 2.89
CA TRP A 15 -8.69 -0.09 3.98
C TRP A 15 -8.96 -0.79 5.31
N ALA A 16 -10.21 -1.16 5.59
CA ALA A 16 -10.57 -1.92 6.79
C ALA A 16 -9.87 -3.29 6.88
N VAL A 17 -9.57 -3.92 5.74
CA VAL A 17 -8.77 -5.16 5.68
C VAL A 17 -7.27 -4.90 5.81
N ALA A 18 -6.76 -3.84 5.17
CA ALA A 18 -5.33 -3.52 5.12
C ALA A 18 -4.83 -2.94 6.44
N GLU A 19 -5.57 -2.01 7.04
CA GLU A 19 -5.24 -1.30 8.28
C GLU A 19 -4.74 -2.22 9.41
N PRO A 20 -5.44 -3.31 9.80
CA PRO A 20 -4.98 -4.20 10.86
C PRO A 20 -3.78 -5.06 10.48
N LEU A 21 -3.51 -5.24 9.18
CA LEU A 21 -2.39 -6.05 8.69
C LEU A 21 -1.10 -5.24 8.58
N LEU A 22 -1.21 -3.92 8.39
CA LEU A 22 -0.08 -3.02 8.37
C LEU A 22 0.73 -3.23 9.65
N PRO A 23 2.05 -3.44 9.56
CA PRO A 23 2.87 -3.58 10.74
C PRO A 23 2.74 -2.29 11.55
N GLY A 24 1.98 -2.37 12.65
CA GLY A 24 1.79 -1.26 13.56
C GLY A 24 3.16 -0.81 14.01
N PHE A 25 3.49 0.46 13.82
CA PHE A 25 4.68 1.01 14.45
C PHE A 25 4.38 1.12 15.95
N THR A 26 4.55 0.02 16.67
CA THR A 26 4.59 -0.01 18.13
C THR A 26 5.91 0.63 18.57
N GLY A 27 5.99 1.94 18.44
CA GLY A 27 7.16 2.75 18.74
C GLY A 27 6.72 4.10 19.28
N ARG A 28 6.27 4.09 20.54
CA ARG A 28 5.93 5.24 21.41
C ARG A 28 4.85 6.20 20.91
N ARG A 29 3.81 6.33 21.75
CA ARG A 29 3.11 7.59 21.99
C ARG A 29 4.11 8.64 22.52
N GLN A 30 4.98 9.18 21.67
CA GLN A 30 5.57 10.50 21.92
C GLN A 30 4.77 11.48 21.09
N GLY A 31 4.13 12.42 21.79
CA GLY A 31 3.08 13.30 21.28
C GLY A 31 3.34 13.84 19.88
N GLY A 32 2.35 13.70 18.99
CA GLY A 32 2.41 14.27 17.65
C GLY A 32 1.62 13.51 16.60
N GLY A 33 0.33 13.25 16.86
CA GLY A 33 -0.76 13.10 15.88
C GLY A 33 -0.47 12.73 14.43
N THR A 34 0.33 11.70 14.13
CA THR A 34 0.39 11.17 12.76
C THR A 34 -0.74 10.16 12.60
N ALA A 35 -1.92 10.72 12.31
CA ALA A 35 -3.22 10.07 12.26
C ALA A 35 -3.27 8.88 11.27
N PRO A 36 -4.25 7.96 11.42
CA PRO A 36 -4.58 6.88 10.47
C PRO A 36 -4.64 7.34 9.00
N LEU A 37 -4.95 8.62 8.78
CA LEU A 37 -4.97 9.26 7.48
C LEU A 37 -3.59 9.25 6.77
N ASN A 38 -2.47 9.29 7.49
CA ASN A 38 -1.13 9.22 6.90
C ASN A 38 -0.78 7.80 6.44
N ASP A 39 -1.12 6.78 7.24
CA ASP A 39 -0.90 5.38 6.85
C ASP A 39 -1.79 5.01 5.66
N ARG A 40 -3.05 5.46 5.63
CA ARG A 40 -3.92 5.30 4.47
C ARG A 40 -3.36 6.00 3.23
N ARG A 41 -2.95 7.27 3.34
CA ARG A 41 -2.31 8.01 2.22
C ARG A 41 -1.06 7.32 1.71
N THR A 42 -0.21 6.83 2.62
CA THR A 42 1.00 6.07 2.27
C THR A 42 0.65 4.78 1.56
N PHE A 43 -0.36 4.06 2.05
CA PHE A 43 -0.85 2.85 1.41
C PHE A 43 -1.44 3.13 0.03
N THR A 44 -2.28 4.15 -0.12
CA THR A 44 -2.83 4.58 -1.41
C THR A 44 -1.73 5.00 -2.39
N ALA A 45 -0.70 5.73 -1.95
CA ALA A 45 0.43 6.12 -2.77
C ALA A 45 1.23 4.89 -3.28
N VAL A 46 1.45 3.91 -2.40
CA VAL A 46 2.10 2.64 -2.76
C VAL A 46 1.23 1.88 -3.75
N VAL A 47 -0.07 1.71 -3.47
CA VAL A 47 -1.03 1.06 -4.37
C VAL A 47 -1.06 1.73 -5.74
N TYR A 48 -1.07 3.07 -5.80
CA TYR A 48 -1.02 3.81 -7.06
C TYR A 48 0.20 3.46 -7.90
N VAL A 49 1.40 3.45 -7.29
CA VAL A 49 2.64 3.11 -8.01
C VAL A 49 2.61 1.66 -8.50
N LEU A 50 2.02 0.75 -7.71
CA LEU A 50 1.91 -0.66 -8.05
C LEU A 50 0.91 -0.92 -9.18
N THR A 51 -0.23 -0.23 -9.20
CA THR A 51 -1.28 -0.42 -10.22
C THR A 51 -1.02 0.35 -11.50
N SER A 52 -0.45 1.56 -11.42
CA SER A 52 -0.12 2.38 -12.59
C SER A 52 1.17 1.95 -13.28
N GLY A 53 2.03 1.17 -12.61
CA GLY A 53 3.34 0.77 -13.13
C GLY A 53 4.36 1.92 -13.22
N CYS A 54 4.03 3.11 -12.70
CA CYS A 54 4.94 4.24 -12.73
C CYS A 54 6.14 4.03 -11.80
N THR A 55 7.16 4.86 -11.97
CA THR A 55 8.30 4.88 -11.03
C THR A 55 7.93 5.63 -9.76
N TRP A 56 8.58 5.31 -8.63
CA TRP A 56 8.40 6.06 -7.37
C TRP A 56 8.63 7.57 -7.54
N ARG A 57 9.53 8.00 -8.44
CA ARG A 57 9.79 9.41 -8.76
C ARG A 57 8.62 10.11 -9.46
N GLN A 58 7.76 9.34 -10.12
CA GLN A 58 6.54 9.84 -10.76
C GLN A 58 5.34 9.84 -9.82
N LEU A 59 5.53 9.47 -8.54
CA LEU A 59 4.49 9.58 -7.53
C LEU A 59 4.03 11.05 -7.45
N PRO A 60 2.75 11.32 -7.73
CA PRO A 60 2.26 12.68 -7.71
C PRO A 60 2.34 13.31 -6.31
N PRO A 61 2.72 14.59 -6.19
CA PRO A 61 2.93 15.24 -4.90
C PRO A 61 1.65 15.42 -4.08
N TRP A 62 0.47 15.39 -4.72
CA TRP A 62 -0.83 15.52 -4.04
C TRP A 62 -1.21 14.31 -3.19
N PHE A 63 -0.46 13.21 -3.21
CA PHE A 63 -0.60 12.15 -2.20
C PHE A 63 -0.13 12.60 -0.81
N GLY A 64 0.63 13.70 -0.69
CA GLY A 64 1.18 14.17 0.57
C GLY A 64 2.23 13.24 1.18
N VAL A 65 2.77 12.32 0.37
CA VAL A 65 3.75 11.30 0.77
C VAL A 65 4.94 11.39 -0.18
N SER A 66 6.14 11.49 0.38
CA SER A 66 7.35 11.51 -0.44
C SER A 66 7.59 10.16 -1.12
N ALA A 67 8.15 10.16 -2.33
CA ALA A 67 8.55 8.95 -3.03
C ALA A 67 9.45 8.04 -2.17
N ALA A 68 10.38 8.64 -1.41
CA ALA A 68 11.26 7.92 -0.49
C ALA A 68 10.49 7.25 0.65
N THR A 69 9.50 7.94 1.22
CA THR A 69 8.62 7.39 2.27
C THR A 69 7.80 6.22 1.75
N ALA A 70 7.16 6.38 0.57
CA ALA A 70 6.37 5.33 -0.06
C ALA A 70 7.23 4.08 -0.36
N HIS A 71 8.42 4.27 -0.95
CA HIS A 71 9.34 3.17 -1.26
C HIS A 71 9.83 2.45 0.01
N ARG A 72 10.22 3.19 1.07
CA ARG A 72 10.62 2.58 2.35
C ARG A 72 9.51 1.74 2.96
N ARG A 73 8.26 2.22 2.87
CA ARG A 73 7.08 1.54 3.39
C ARG A 73 6.76 0.29 2.58
N PHE A 74 6.78 0.39 1.25
CA PHE A 74 6.69 -0.78 0.37
C PHE A 74 7.72 -1.86 0.74
N ALA A 75 9.00 -1.49 0.85
CA ALA A 75 10.06 -2.43 1.21
C ALA A 75 9.85 -3.05 2.61
N ALA A 76 9.40 -2.27 3.59
CA ALA A 76 9.08 -2.78 4.92
C ALA A 76 7.91 -3.79 4.88
N TRP A 77 6.83 -3.45 4.18
CA TRP A 77 5.65 -4.30 4.03
C TRP A 77 5.92 -5.58 3.27
N THR A 78 6.74 -5.52 2.22
CA THR A 78 7.17 -6.69 1.47
C THR A 78 7.98 -7.64 2.36
N ARG A 79 8.88 -7.11 3.21
CA ARG A 79 9.64 -7.94 4.17
C ARG A 79 8.78 -8.59 5.25
N THR A 80 7.66 -7.96 5.63
CA THR A 80 6.71 -8.51 6.61
C THR A 80 5.61 -9.37 5.97
N SER A 81 5.76 -9.74 4.69
CA SER A 81 4.76 -10.51 3.92
C SER A 81 3.35 -9.89 3.96
N LEU A 82 3.25 -8.56 4.02
CA LEU A 82 1.96 -7.86 4.07
C LEU A 82 1.06 -8.26 2.90
N TRP A 83 1.63 -8.31 1.69
CA TRP A 83 0.88 -8.56 0.46
C TRP A 83 0.23 -9.95 0.43
N ILE A 84 0.93 -10.96 0.96
CA ILE A 84 0.41 -12.33 1.08
C ILE A 84 -0.72 -12.38 2.12
N ARG A 85 -0.58 -11.68 3.24
CA ARG A 85 -1.63 -11.57 4.27
C ARG A 85 -2.85 -10.83 3.74
N LEU A 86 -2.62 -9.79 2.92
CA LEU A 86 -3.67 -9.02 2.25
C LEU A 86 -4.42 -9.89 1.23
N GLU A 87 -3.71 -10.71 0.45
CA GLU A 87 -4.31 -11.68 -0.49
C GLU A 87 -5.19 -12.70 0.23
N ALA A 88 -4.68 -13.30 1.30
CA ALA A 88 -5.43 -14.25 2.09
C ALA A 88 -6.70 -13.64 2.71
N ALA A 89 -6.63 -12.39 3.18
CA ALA A 89 -7.78 -11.67 3.72
C ALA A 89 -8.77 -11.23 2.62
N ALA A 90 -8.27 -10.91 1.42
CA ALA A 90 -9.07 -10.55 0.26
C ALA A 90 -9.86 -11.74 -0.32
N ALA A 91 -9.36 -12.97 -0.18
CA ALA A 91 -10.07 -14.17 -0.61
C ALA A 91 -11.44 -14.36 0.07
N GLY A 92 -11.61 -13.82 1.29
CA GLY A 92 -12.91 -13.76 1.98
C GLY A 92 -13.87 -12.70 1.43
N HIS A 93 -13.40 -11.84 0.54
CA HIS A 93 -14.14 -10.76 -0.13
C HIS A 93 -14.22 -11.02 -1.64
N ALA A 94 -14.39 -12.29 -2.04
CA ALA A 94 -14.35 -12.73 -3.45
C ALA A 94 -15.35 -12.00 -4.37
N ASP A 95 -16.40 -11.40 -3.80
CA ASP A 95 -17.40 -10.59 -4.49
C ASP A 95 -16.93 -9.16 -4.82
N GLU A 96 -15.70 -8.78 -4.41
CA GLU A 96 -15.09 -7.47 -4.68
C GLU A 96 -13.87 -7.59 -5.64
N PRO A 97 -14.09 -7.49 -6.97
CA PRO A 97 -13.05 -7.72 -7.99
C PRO A 97 -11.84 -6.79 -7.87
N TRP A 98 -12.01 -5.61 -7.28
CA TRP A 98 -11.01 -4.56 -7.24
C TRP A 98 -9.92 -4.82 -6.19
N ILE A 99 -10.22 -5.49 -5.06
CA ILE A 99 -9.21 -5.88 -4.07
C ILE A 99 -8.22 -6.88 -4.69
N ASN A 100 -8.75 -7.87 -5.42
CA ASN A 100 -7.94 -8.88 -6.11
C ASN A 100 -7.00 -8.27 -7.16
N VAL A 101 -7.44 -7.24 -7.89
CA VAL A 101 -6.58 -6.54 -8.87
C VAL A 101 -5.40 -5.84 -8.20
N VAL A 102 -5.64 -5.11 -7.11
CA VAL A 102 -4.59 -4.40 -6.38
C VAL A 102 -3.61 -5.38 -5.75
N VAL A 103 -4.11 -6.42 -5.09
CA VAL A 103 -3.31 -7.49 -4.49
C VAL A 103 -2.44 -8.16 -5.57
N THR A 104 -3.03 -8.55 -6.70
CA THR A 104 -2.31 -9.23 -7.79
C THR A 104 -1.20 -8.34 -8.37
N ALA A 105 -1.48 -7.05 -8.59
CA ALA A 105 -0.48 -6.10 -9.07
C ALA A 105 0.66 -5.91 -8.04
N ALA A 106 0.33 -5.82 -6.75
CA ALA A 106 1.29 -5.70 -5.68
C ALA A 106 2.21 -6.93 -5.59
N LEU A 107 1.64 -8.15 -5.67
CA LEU A 107 2.38 -9.40 -5.64
C LEU A 107 3.36 -9.52 -6.82
N ARG A 108 2.93 -9.18 -8.04
CA ARG A 108 3.80 -9.19 -9.23
C ARG A 108 5.00 -8.27 -9.06
N ARG A 109 4.78 -7.06 -8.53
CA ARG A 109 5.87 -6.09 -8.31
C ARG A 109 6.77 -6.47 -7.14
N ALA A 110 6.20 -7.03 -6.06
CA ALA A 110 6.94 -7.53 -4.92
C ALA A 110 7.85 -8.70 -5.31
N ALA A 111 7.34 -9.63 -6.14
CA ALA A 111 8.14 -10.72 -6.70
C ALA A 111 9.30 -10.19 -7.58
N ALA A 112 9.03 -9.18 -8.42
CA ALA A 112 10.07 -8.53 -9.22
C ALA A 112 11.11 -7.76 -8.37
N TRP A 113 10.73 -7.29 -7.17
CA TRP A 113 11.65 -6.66 -6.22
C TRP A 113 12.46 -7.68 -5.41
N ALA A 114 11.88 -8.85 -5.13
CA ALA A 114 12.54 -9.92 -4.38
C ALA A 114 13.49 -10.77 -5.24
N ALA A 115 13.37 -10.70 -6.56
CA ALA A 115 14.34 -11.30 -7.47
C ALA A 115 15.69 -10.57 -7.37
N PRO A 116 16.84 -11.27 -7.33
CA PRO A 116 18.14 -10.62 -7.46
C PRO A 116 18.16 -9.84 -8.78
N GLY A 117 18.55 -8.56 -8.71
CA GLY A 117 18.52 -7.67 -9.86
C GLY A 117 19.31 -8.24 -11.05
N PRO A 118 18.93 -7.90 -12.30
CA PRO A 118 19.64 -8.41 -13.48
C PRO A 118 21.11 -7.94 -13.42
N SER A 119 22.01 -8.93 -13.49
CA SER A 119 23.45 -8.74 -13.66
C SER A 119 23.79 -7.99 -14.93
#